data_AF-A0AAP4Y669-F1
#
_entry.id   AF-A0AAP4Y669-F1
#
_cell.length_a   1.000
_cell.length_b   1.000
_cell.length_c   1.000
_cell.angle_alpha   90.00
_cell.angle_beta   90.00
_cell.angle_gamma   90.00
#
_symmetry.space_group_name_H-M   'P 1'
#
loop_
_entity.id
_entity.type
_entity.pdbx_description
1 polymer ?
#
loop_
_entity_poly.entity_id
_entity_poly.type
_entity_poly.pdbx_seq_one_letter_code
_entity_poly.pdbx_strand_id
1 'polypeptide(L)'
;MRAEGGPRAGRLLGAVLLAWPLLAPIGVPIPSPGAVLPSPCALILSTSDTHGHLLPSTPAWAHGRALGGAALLEAYFRREETVSPCPTFLFSAGDLMQGTPISNLVGGRSTIAAFDSMGYDAATFGNHEFDWGIDTLVARVHQAGFPFLGANIYVKGTDRHPAWDRPWTVVQRGGVRVGVVGVTTRSTPVTTMPSNVAGLEFRSLSAAIDRYVPVLRSRDVDFVVVLLHAGGFCRDHGRSCQGEALDALRATRSRWDYAIAGHTHTLIRTRVRGRPVVQSYANGVAFARERLAGGEVDSAEAELATVTTAWPGDLRPDPVLARLVDRFRSRVAGRVERRVAVLAEPLARGTRGSEYALGDLIADAQRSATGAAAAIMNDGGIRRSLPAGPVTYGDLFELQPFGNALVRLRLSGRVLRRALEHALEEDGPHAHVSGLTICFEPSAPAGRRILSIHVDGRGPVRPDSLYTVTVNDFMAGGGSGFAMLREARSVSPTDIADLDALVGYLAHRPQPVRAPTPDRWRAVPVRASAPTACPAAPASAR
;
A
#
# COMPACT_ATOMS: atom_id res chain seq x y z
N MET A 1 -67.59 -63.78 43.37
CA MET A 1 -68.95 -63.39 42.94
C MET A 1 -68.84 -62.78 41.55
N ARG A 2 -69.84 -63.07 40.71
CA ARG A 2 -70.05 -62.74 39.28
C ARG A 2 -69.68 -61.27 38.93
N ALA A 3 -69.33 -60.87 37.70
CA ALA A 3 -69.86 -61.21 36.37
C ALA A 3 -68.83 -60.79 35.29
N GLU A 4 -68.51 -61.62 34.28
CA GLU A 4 -69.05 -61.65 32.90
C GLU A 4 -68.86 -60.40 32.02
N GLY A 5 -68.28 -60.58 30.83
CA GLY A 5 -68.25 -59.59 29.75
C GLY A 5 -67.43 -60.07 28.54
N GLY A 6 -68.09 -60.70 27.58
CA GLY A 6 -67.54 -61.48 26.46
C GLY A 6 -66.91 -60.70 25.27
N PRO A 7 -66.66 -61.41 24.15
CA PRO A 7 -65.46 -61.26 23.32
C PRO A 7 -65.68 -60.44 22.04
N ARG A 8 -64.60 -59.94 21.41
CA ARG A 8 -64.49 -59.83 19.93
C ARG A 8 -63.12 -59.41 19.42
N ALA A 9 -62.75 -60.07 18.32
CA ALA A 9 -61.90 -59.64 17.21
C ALA A 9 -60.39 -59.48 17.45
N GLY A 10 -59.65 -60.56 17.18
CA GLY A 10 -58.23 -60.48 16.85
C GLY A 10 -58.02 -59.72 15.53
N ARG A 11 -57.21 -58.65 15.59
CA ARG A 11 -56.61 -58.01 14.41
C ARG A 11 -55.11 -58.29 14.46
N LEU A 12 -54.65 -59.10 13.51
CA LEU A 12 -53.24 -59.23 13.12
C LEU A 12 -52.79 -57.88 12.53
N LEU A 13 -51.98 -57.14 13.27
CA LEU A 13 -51.23 -55.98 12.75
C LEU A 13 -49.87 -56.49 12.25
N GLY A 14 -49.79 -56.67 10.94
CA GLY A 14 -48.51 -56.84 10.24
C GLY A 14 -47.71 -55.54 10.32
N ALA A 15 -46.55 -55.60 10.97
CA ALA A 15 -45.59 -54.51 10.98
C ALA A 15 -44.86 -54.47 9.64
N VAL A 16 -45.18 -53.46 8.82
CA VAL A 16 -44.41 -53.08 7.63
C VAL A 16 -43.14 -52.38 8.10
N LEU A 17 -42.00 -53.06 7.97
CA LEU A 17 -40.67 -52.44 8.10
C LEU A 17 -40.40 -51.61 6.84
N LEU A 18 -40.61 -50.31 6.93
CA LEU A 18 -40.15 -49.33 5.93
C LEU A 18 -38.62 -49.26 5.97
N ALA A 19 -37.97 -49.83 4.96
CA ALA A 19 -36.55 -49.68 4.73
C ALA A 19 -36.21 -48.22 4.38
N TRP A 20 -35.43 -47.55 5.23
CA TRP A 20 -34.78 -46.29 4.89
C TRP A 20 -33.61 -46.55 3.94
N PRO A 21 -33.53 -45.85 2.79
CA PRO A 21 -32.36 -45.94 1.94
C PRO A 21 -31.17 -45.30 2.66
N LEU A 22 -30.10 -46.06 2.84
CA LEU A 22 -28.79 -45.55 3.23
C LEU A 22 -28.34 -44.52 2.18
N LEU A 23 -28.42 -43.24 2.53
CA LEU A 23 -27.74 -42.17 1.79
C LEU A 23 -26.23 -42.44 1.89
N ALA A 24 -25.64 -42.90 0.78
CA ALA A 24 -24.20 -42.97 0.64
C ALA A 24 -23.62 -41.55 0.84
N PRO A 25 -22.51 -41.40 1.59
CA PRO A 25 -21.87 -40.10 1.74
C PRO A 25 -21.45 -39.62 0.36
N ILE A 26 -21.86 -38.40 0.00
CA ILE A 26 -21.36 -37.68 -1.17
C ILE A 26 -19.88 -37.44 -0.88
N GLY A 27 -19.03 -38.34 -1.34
CA GLY A 27 -17.59 -38.19 -1.29
C GLY A 27 -17.20 -36.97 -2.10
N VAL A 28 -16.52 -36.02 -1.47
CA VAL A 28 -15.71 -35.03 -2.18
C VAL A 28 -14.74 -35.82 -3.07
N PRO A 29 -14.63 -35.53 -4.38
CA PRO A 29 -13.70 -36.25 -5.24
C PRO A 29 -12.29 -36.04 -4.67
N ILE A 30 -11.67 -37.11 -4.19
CA ILE A 30 -10.24 -37.13 -3.88
C ILE A 30 -9.55 -37.08 -5.25
N PRO A 31 -8.71 -36.07 -5.54
CA PRO A 31 -7.98 -36.04 -6.80
C PRO A 31 -7.16 -37.32 -6.93
N SER A 32 -7.29 -37.99 -8.08
CA SER A 32 -6.61 -39.24 -8.34
C SER A 32 -5.10 -39.08 -8.15
N PRO A 33 -4.43 -39.94 -7.36
CA PRO A 33 -2.98 -39.96 -7.30
C PRO A 33 -2.46 -40.47 -8.65
N GLY A 34 -2.01 -39.56 -9.52
CA GLY A 34 -1.52 -39.95 -10.84
C GLY A 34 -1.65 -38.94 -11.98
N ALA A 35 -2.20 -37.74 -11.76
CA ALA A 35 -2.10 -36.68 -12.77
C ALA A 35 -0.63 -36.24 -12.90
N VAL A 36 0.08 -36.75 -13.92
CA VAL A 36 1.43 -36.31 -14.28
C VAL A 36 1.34 -34.83 -14.63
N LEU A 37 1.98 -33.97 -13.84
CA LEU A 37 2.03 -32.55 -14.14
C LEU A 37 2.88 -32.32 -15.40
N PRO A 38 2.45 -31.43 -16.32
CA PRO A 38 3.27 -31.05 -17.45
C PRO A 38 4.61 -30.45 -16.98
N SER A 39 5.71 -31.02 -17.43
CA SER A 39 7.07 -30.49 -17.22
C SER A 39 7.47 -29.60 -18.41
N PRO A 40 8.22 -28.49 -18.19
CA PRO A 40 8.68 -27.96 -16.90
C PRO A 40 7.51 -27.36 -16.09
N CYS A 41 7.64 -27.32 -14.76
CA CYS A 41 6.68 -26.65 -13.88
C CYS A 41 7.35 -25.83 -12.77
N ALA A 42 6.73 -24.72 -12.35
CA ALA A 42 7.25 -23.82 -11.32
C ALA A 42 6.13 -23.37 -10.38
N LEU A 43 6.37 -23.40 -9.07
CA LEU A 43 5.54 -22.73 -8.09
C LEU A 43 6.09 -21.32 -7.85
N ILE A 44 5.32 -20.29 -8.16
CA ILE A 44 5.68 -18.90 -7.90
C ILE A 44 4.91 -18.42 -6.68
N LEU A 45 5.63 -18.13 -5.61
CA LEU A 45 5.13 -17.41 -4.44
C LEU A 45 5.54 -15.95 -4.57
N SER A 46 4.65 -15.03 -4.18
CA SER A 46 4.97 -13.61 -4.31
C SER A 46 4.27 -12.70 -3.31
N THR A 47 4.93 -11.58 -3.05
CA THR A 47 4.41 -10.47 -2.23
C THR A 47 4.56 -9.14 -2.95
N SER A 48 3.87 -8.12 -2.47
CA SER A 48 4.07 -6.72 -2.85
C SER A 48 3.85 -5.84 -1.61
N ASP A 49 4.43 -4.65 -1.62
CA ASP A 49 4.07 -3.57 -0.70
C ASP A 49 4.15 -3.98 0.78
N THR A 50 5.18 -4.75 1.19
CA THR A 50 5.27 -5.23 2.58
C THR A 50 5.51 -4.12 3.58
N HIS A 51 6.06 -2.98 3.14
CA HIS A 51 6.20 -1.77 3.96
C HIS A 51 6.84 -1.98 5.33
N GLY A 52 7.81 -2.89 5.42
CA GLY A 52 8.50 -3.21 6.66
C GLY A 52 7.63 -3.86 7.73
N HIS A 53 6.44 -4.39 7.39
CA HIS A 53 5.57 -5.09 8.33
C HIS A 53 6.12 -6.48 8.65
N LEU A 54 7.18 -6.52 9.46
CA LEU A 54 7.82 -7.76 9.92
C LEU A 54 7.05 -8.42 11.08
N LEU A 55 6.31 -7.61 11.84
CA LEU A 55 5.43 -8.06 12.92
C LEU A 55 3.99 -8.18 12.41
N PRO A 56 3.15 -9.04 13.03
CA PRO A 56 1.73 -9.12 12.70
C PRO A 56 1.02 -7.77 12.85
N SER A 57 0.06 -7.49 11.98
CA SER A 57 -0.78 -6.30 12.04
C SER A 57 -2.24 -6.66 12.30
N THR A 58 -3.02 -5.71 12.82
CA THR A 58 -4.46 -5.86 13.12
C THR A 58 -5.27 -4.86 12.29
N PRO A 59 -5.33 -5.03 10.95
CA PRO A 59 -6.06 -4.09 10.10
C PRO A 59 -7.55 -4.08 10.47
N ALA A 60 -8.22 -2.94 10.26
CA ALA A 60 -9.60 -2.74 10.74
C ALA A 60 -10.59 -3.82 10.24
N TRP A 61 -10.42 -4.30 9.01
CA TRP A 61 -11.25 -5.35 8.41
C TRP A 61 -11.05 -6.74 9.03
N ALA A 62 -10.02 -6.93 9.86
CA ALA A 62 -9.74 -8.20 10.52
C ALA A 62 -10.40 -8.34 11.89
N HIS A 63 -11.25 -7.39 12.30
CA HIS A 63 -12.04 -7.44 13.53
C HIS A 63 -11.21 -7.77 14.78
N GLY A 64 -10.04 -7.12 14.91
CA GLY A 64 -9.12 -7.29 16.04
C GLY A 64 -8.21 -8.50 15.97
N ARG A 65 -8.28 -9.32 14.91
CA ARG A 65 -7.38 -10.47 14.71
C ARG A 65 -6.05 -10.01 14.12
N ALA A 66 -4.94 -10.46 14.71
CA ALA A 66 -3.61 -10.26 14.16
C ALA A 66 -3.38 -11.21 12.97
N LEU A 67 -2.75 -10.70 11.92
CA LEU A 67 -2.43 -11.47 10.72
C LEU A 67 -1.14 -10.96 10.06
N GLY A 68 -0.57 -11.79 9.20
CA GLY A 68 0.72 -11.50 8.56
C GLY A 68 1.90 -11.53 9.52
N GLY A 69 2.93 -10.76 9.17
CA GLY A 69 4.24 -10.78 9.82
C GLY A 69 5.17 -11.79 9.15
N ALA A 70 6.46 -11.45 9.06
CA ALA A 70 7.43 -12.17 8.26
C ALA A 70 7.54 -13.65 8.69
N ALA A 71 7.61 -13.90 10.01
CA ALA A 71 7.69 -15.25 10.56
C ALA A 71 6.47 -16.13 10.20
N LEU A 72 5.27 -15.56 10.15
CA LEU A 72 4.09 -16.32 9.76
C LEU A 72 4.05 -16.55 8.24
N LEU A 73 4.39 -15.54 7.43
CA LEU A 73 4.53 -15.71 5.98
C LEU A 73 5.51 -16.83 5.62
N GLU A 74 6.65 -16.90 6.29
CA GLU A 74 7.63 -17.97 6.10
C GLU A 74 7.04 -19.36 6.39
N ALA A 75 6.24 -19.50 7.45
CA ALA A 75 5.57 -20.75 7.76
C ALA A 75 4.59 -21.16 6.64
N TYR A 76 3.88 -20.19 6.04
CA TYR A 76 3.05 -20.43 4.87
C TYR A 76 3.87 -20.83 3.64
N PHE A 77 4.98 -20.14 3.35
CA PHE A 77 5.83 -20.45 2.21
C PHE A 77 6.41 -21.86 2.29
N ARG A 78 6.91 -22.27 3.47
CA ARG A 78 7.39 -23.64 3.69
C ARG A 78 6.30 -24.69 3.54
N ARG A 79 5.07 -24.39 3.99
CA ARG A 79 3.93 -25.28 3.78
C ARG A 79 3.66 -25.45 2.28
N GLU A 80 3.58 -24.37 1.53
CA GLU A 80 3.33 -24.40 0.09
C GLU A 80 4.44 -25.14 -0.66
N GLU A 81 5.71 -24.91 -0.29
CA GLU A 81 6.86 -25.63 -0.83
C GLU A 81 6.79 -27.13 -0.53
N THR A 82 6.42 -27.52 0.70
CA THR A 82 6.36 -28.94 1.11
C THR A 82 5.28 -29.73 0.36
N VAL A 83 4.15 -29.10 0.04
CA VAL A 83 3.05 -29.77 -0.66
C VAL A 83 3.12 -29.65 -2.18
N SER A 84 4.07 -28.85 -2.70
CA SER A 84 4.22 -28.62 -4.12
C SER A 84 5.14 -29.65 -4.78
N PRO A 85 4.72 -30.26 -5.91
CA PRO A 85 5.61 -31.10 -6.72
C PRO A 85 6.55 -30.29 -7.65
N CYS A 86 6.37 -28.97 -7.75
CA CYS A 86 7.18 -28.09 -8.59
C CYS A 86 8.21 -27.33 -7.76
N PRO A 87 9.43 -27.05 -8.30
CA PRO A 87 10.38 -26.13 -7.69
C PRO A 87 9.74 -24.77 -7.39
N THR A 88 9.97 -24.27 -6.19
CA THR A 88 9.39 -23.01 -5.69
C THR A 88 10.32 -21.83 -5.96
N PHE A 89 9.76 -20.70 -6.38
CA PHE A 89 10.46 -19.43 -6.57
C PHE A 89 9.70 -18.34 -5.80
N LEU A 90 10.42 -17.41 -5.17
CA LEU A 90 9.85 -16.38 -4.33
C LEU A 90 10.22 -14.98 -4.83
N PHE A 91 9.24 -14.16 -5.20
CA PHE A 91 9.46 -12.83 -5.78
C PHE A 91 8.71 -11.72 -5.06
N SER A 92 9.22 -10.48 -5.14
CA SER A 92 8.53 -9.30 -4.61
C SER A 92 8.35 -8.20 -5.66
N ALA A 93 7.16 -7.60 -5.71
CA ALA A 93 6.86 -6.48 -6.59
C ALA A 93 7.24 -5.09 -6.02
N GLY A 94 8.17 -5.01 -5.06
CA GLY A 94 8.68 -3.74 -4.54
C GLY A 94 7.93 -3.19 -3.32
N ASP A 95 8.40 -2.05 -2.82
CA ASP A 95 8.01 -1.42 -1.54
C ASP A 95 8.18 -2.36 -0.33
N LEU A 96 9.39 -2.89 -0.20
CA LEU A 96 9.73 -3.86 0.82
C LEU A 96 9.79 -3.20 2.20
N MET A 97 10.47 -2.04 2.28
CA MET A 97 11.04 -1.51 3.53
C MET A 97 10.19 -0.47 4.26
N GLN A 98 9.92 0.69 3.67
CA GLN A 98 9.34 1.85 4.36
C GLN A 98 7.95 1.57 4.94
N GLY A 99 7.72 1.83 6.23
CA GLY A 99 6.36 1.90 6.79
C GLY A 99 6.22 1.69 8.29
N THR A 100 7.09 0.89 8.91
CA THR A 100 7.04 0.60 10.35
C THR A 100 8.35 0.96 11.06
N PRO A 101 8.33 1.23 12.39
CA PRO A 101 9.54 1.59 13.12
C PRO A 101 10.66 0.55 13.05
N ILE A 102 10.32 -0.76 13.05
CA ILE A 102 11.31 -1.85 13.03
C ILE A 102 12.13 -1.85 11.73
N SER A 103 11.57 -1.34 10.63
CA SER A 103 12.26 -1.16 9.35
C SER A 103 12.94 0.21 9.28
N ASN A 104 12.17 1.28 9.51
CA ASN A 104 12.61 2.63 9.22
C ASN A 104 13.73 3.12 10.15
N LEU A 105 13.66 2.82 11.45
CA LEU A 105 14.66 3.28 12.42
C LEU A 105 16.04 2.64 12.23
N VAL A 106 16.15 1.65 11.33
CA VAL A 106 17.41 1.00 10.94
C VAL A 106 17.66 1.09 9.43
N GLY A 107 16.95 1.99 8.73
CA GLY A 107 17.07 2.23 7.29
C GLY A 107 16.84 0.96 6.45
N GLY A 108 15.84 0.16 6.79
CA GLY A 108 15.44 -1.05 6.05
C GLY A 108 16.30 -2.31 6.31
N ARG A 109 17.34 -2.23 7.15
CA ARG A 109 18.24 -3.37 7.44
C ARG A 109 17.52 -4.63 7.91
N SER A 110 16.51 -4.47 8.76
CA SER A 110 15.73 -5.56 9.32
C SER A 110 14.88 -6.26 8.25
N THR A 111 14.29 -5.48 7.35
CA THR A 111 13.49 -6.00 6.23
C THR A 111 14.35 -6.79 5.26
N ILE A 112 15.50 -6.25 4.84
CA ILE A 112 16.41 -6.98 3.95
C ILE A 112 16.88 -8.28 4.60
N ALA A 113 17.27 -8.24 5.88
CA ALA A 113 17.66 -9.45 6.61
C ALA A 113 16.53 -10.49 6.73
N ALA A 114 15.27 -10.06 6.85
CA ALA A 114 14.12 -10.95 6.86
C ALA A 114 13.89 -11.59 5.48
N PHE A 115 13.91 -10.80 4.41
CA PHE A 115 13.72 -11.28 3.04
C PHE A 115 14.84 -12.24 2.61
N ASP A 116 16.09 -11.95 2.98
CA ASP A 116 17.22 -12.86 2.76
C ASP A 116 17.00 -14.19 3.49
N SER A 117 16.55 -14.15 4.74
CA SER A 117 16.26 -15.34 5.53
C SER A 117 15.09 -16.17 5.00
N MET A 118 14.16 -15.54 4.27
CA MET A 118 13.02 -16.20 3.62
C MET A 118 13.37 -16.77 2.24
N GLY A 119 14.56 -16.45 1.70
CA GLY A 119 15.03 -16.97 0.41
C GLY A 119 14.31 -16.36 -0.79
N TYR A 120 14.01 -15.06 -0.78
CA TYR A 120 13.56 -14.36 -1.98
C TYR A 120 14.59 -14.49 -3.11
N ASP A 121 14.11 -14.73 -4.33
CA ASP A 121 14.95 -14.93 -5.51
C ASP A 121 15.17 -13.64 -6.32
N ALA A 122 14.23 -12.70 -6.25
CA ALA A 122 14.34 -11.36 -6.85
C ALA A 122 13.25 -10.41 -6.32
N ALA A 123 13.54 -9.12 -6.37
CA ALA A 123 12.55 -8.06 -6.17
C ALA A 123 12.66 -7.00 -7.26
N THR A 124 11.61 -6.25 -7.57
CA THR A 124 11.72 -4.97 -8.29
C THR A 124 11.81 -3.82 -7.30
N PHE A 125 12.23 -2.63 -7.75
CA PHE A 125 12.13 -1.43 -6.93
C PHE A 125 10.71 -0.89 -6.95
N GLY A 126 10.19 -0.53 -5.79
CA GLY A 126 9.08 0.39 -5.62
C GLY A 126 9.53 1.81 -5.32
N ASN A 127 8.57 2.73 -5.21
CA ASN A 127 8.90 4.13 -4.98
C ASN A 127 9.51 4.34 -3.59
N HIS A 128 9.14 3.53 -2.60
CA HIS A 128 9.61 3.71 -1.23
C HIS A 128 10.98 3.08 -0.95
N GLU A 129 11.56 2.34 -1.89
CA GLU A 129 12.99 1.98 -1.85
C GLU A 129 13.90 3.23 -1.86
N PHE A 130 13.42 4.35 -2.42
CA PHE A 130 14.18 5.58 -2.61
C PHE A 130 14.02 6.60 -1.48
N ASP A 131 13.21 6.33 -0.46
CA ASP A 131 12.84 7.33 0.57
C ASP A 131 14.02 7.82 1.42
N TRP A 132 15.06 7.00 1.59
CA TRP A 132 16.27 7.36 2.34
C TRP A 132 17.44 7.79 1.44
N GLY A 133 17.17 8.13 0.18
CA GLY A 133 18.18 8.49 -0.81
C GLY A 133 18.96 7.31 -1.39
N ILE A 134 19.74 7.60 -2.43
CA ILE A 134 20.46 6.58 -3.21
C ILE A 134 21.50 5.83 -2.38
N ASP A 135 22.22 6.50 -1.47
CA ASP A 135 23.26 5.84 -0.67
C ASP A 135 22.70 4.74 0.23
N THR A 136 21.57 5.02 0.89
CA THR A 136 20.88 4.02 1.72
C THR A 136 20.34 2.89 0.85
N LEU A 137 19.72 3.21 -0.29
CA LEU A 137 19.24 2.21 -1.25
C LEU A 137 20.37 1.28 -1.70
N VAL A 138 21.49 1.83 -2.15
CA VAL A 138 22.66 1.07 -2.59
C VAL A 138 23.19 0.18 -1.46
N ALA A 139 23.25 0.69 -0.23
CA ALA A 139 23.65 -0.11 0.93
C ALA A 139 22.66 -1.23 1.28
N ARG A 140 21.38 -1.13 0.89
CA ARG A 140 20.38 -2.19 1.04
C ARG A 140 20.44 -3.19 -0.10
N VAL A 141 20.64 -2.74 -1.34
CA VAL A 141 20.86 -3.61 -2.50
C VAL A 141 22.10 -4.47 -2.33
N HIS A 142 23.21 -3.91 -1.83
CA HIS A 142 24.42 -4.70 -1.52
C HIS A 142 24.27 -5.64 -0.33
N GLN A 143 23.36 -5.35 0.59
CA GLN A 143 23.09 -6.22 1.73
C GLN A 143 22.22 -7.42 1.31
N ALA A 144 21.32 -7.24 0.35
CA ALA A 144 20.39 -8.28 -0.08
C ALA A 144 21.13 -9.44 -0.78
N GLY A 145 20.76 -10.66 -0.41
CA GLY A 145 21.19 -11.90 -1.06
C GLY A 145 20.50 -12.15 -2.41
N PHE A 146 19.62 -11.24 -2.83
CA PHE A 146 18.84 -11.32 -4.07
C PHE A 146 18.95 -10.03 -4.89
N PRO A 147 18.84 -10.10 -6.23
CA PRO A 147 18.89 -8.91 -7.07
C PRO A 147 17.61 -8.07 -6.96
N PHE A 148 17.80 -6.75 -6.90
CA PHE A 148 16.75 -5.79 -7.24
C PHE A 148 16.77 -5.47 -8.73
N LEU A 149 15.58 -5.42 -9.32
CA LEU A 149 15.38 -5.32 -10.77
C LEU A 149 14.77 -3.97 -11.19
N GLY A 150 15.37 -3.30 -12.19
CA GLY A 150 15.05 -1.93 -12.61
C GLY A 150 15.15 -1.71 -14.13
N ALA A 151 14.40 -2.44 -14.94
CA ALA A 151 14.48 -2.41 -16.41
C ALA A 151 14.09 -1.07 -17.06
N ASN A 152 13.32 -0.24 -16.36
CA ASN A 152 12.93 1.09 -16.83
C ASN A 152 13.57 2.24 -16.04
N ILE A 153 14.59 1.97 -15.22
CA ILE A 153 15.33 2.98 -14.45
C ILE A 153 16.65 3.26 -15.16
N TYR A 154 16.90 4.53 -15.46
CA TYR A 154 18.10 4.99 -16.18
C TYR A 154 18.77 6.13 -15.44
N VAL A 155 20.09 6.26 -15.61
CA VAL A 155 20.81 7.49 -15.26
C VAL A 155 20.32 8.58 -16.20
N LYS A 156 19.84 9.68 -15.62
CA LYS A 156 19.18 10.76 -16.35
C LYS A 156 20.05 11.29 -17.49
N GLY A 157 19.45 11.41 -18.67
CA GLY A 157 20.12 11.90 -19.88
C GLY A 157 21.03 10.88 -20.57
N THR A 158 20.95 9.60 -20.19
CA THR A 158 21.74 8.52 -20.80
C THR A 158 20.89 7.28 -21.07
N ASP A 159 21.41 6.31 -21.84
CA ASP A 159 20.79 4.99 -22.01
C ASP A 159 21.40 3.92 -21.08
N ARG A 160 22.05 4.36 -20.00
CA ARG A 160 22.69 3.48 -19.02
C ARG A 160 21.79 3.25 -17.82
N HIS A 161 21.69 1.99 -17.39
CA HIS A 161 21.17 1.65 -16.08
C HIS A 161 22.12 2.11 -14.96
N PRO A 162 21.60 2.44 -13.76
CA PRO A 162 22.42 2.61 -12.57
C PRO A 162 23.34 1.39 -12.32
N ALA A 163 24.51 1.60 -11.73
CA ALA A 163 25.47 0.51 -11.51
C ALA A 163 25.03 -0.50 -10.43
N TRP A 164 24.04 -0.12 -9.62
CA TRP A 164 23.55 -0.90 -8.49
C TRP A 164 22.30 -1.72 -8.81
N ASP A 165 21.63 -1.52 -9.95
CA ASP A 165 20.50 -2.37 -10.34
C ASP A 165 20.85 -3.36 -11.45
N ARG A 166 19.88 -4.22 -11.77
CA ARG A 166 19.89 -5.06 -12.97
C ARG A 166 18.54 -4.93 -13.65
N PRO A 167 18.44 -4.89 -14.99
CA PRO A 167 17.12 -4.86 -15.64
C PRO A 167 16.34 -6.18 -15.45
N TRP A 168 17.05 -7.31 -15.41
CA TRP A 168 16.48 -8.65 -15.33
C TRP A 168 17.46 -9.65 -14.70
N THR A 169 16.98 -10.83 -14.35
CA THR A 169 17.80 -11.98 -13.92
C THR A 169 17.23 -13.30 -14.44
N VAL A 170 17.98 -14.39 -14.35
CA VAL A 170 17.49 -15.76 -14.54
C VAL A 170 17.75 -16.53 -13.26
N VAL A 171 16.71 -17.16 -12.72
CA VAL A 171 16.77 -17.98 -11.51
C VAL A 171 16.56 -19.44 -11.91
N GLN A 172 17.39 -20.34 -11.40
CA GLN A 172 17.32 -21.77 -11.72
C GLN A 172 17.15 -22.60 -10.45
N ARG A 173 16.16 -23.51 -10.46
CA ARG A 173 15.90 -24.43 -9.34
C ARG A 173 15.25 -25.70 -9.87
N GLY A 174 15.73 -26.86 -9.41
CA GLY A 174 15.17 -28.16 -9.82
C GLY A 174 15.12 -28.38 -11.34
N GLY A 175 16.13 -27.89 -12.07
CA GLY A 175 16.18 -27.98 -13.54
C GLY A 175 15.34 -26.94 -14.30
N VAL A 176 14.48 -26.17 -13.61
CA VAL A 176 13.61 -25.15 -14.20
C VAL A 176 14.28 -23.78 -14.14
N ARG A 177 14.21 -23.01 -15.23
CA ARG A 177 14.80 -21.68 -15.40
C ARG A 177 13.71 -20.64 -15.59
N VAL A 178 13.62 -19.70 -14.66
CA VAL A 178 12.66 -18.58 -14.70
C VAL A 178 13.41 -17.30 -14.98
N GLY A 179 13.12 -16.67 -16.13
CA GLY A 179 13.54 -15.31 -16.43
C GLY A 179 12.67 -14.30 -15.70
N VAL A 180 13.26 -13.28 -15.10
CA VAL A 180 12.53 -12.26 -14.32
C VAL A 180 12.95 -10.88 -14.76
N VAL A 181 12.00 -10.00 -15.10
CA VAL A 181 12.23 -8.59 -15.44
C VAL A 181 11.46 -7.69 -14.48
N GLY A 182 12.08 -6.64 -13.96
CA GLY A 182 11.47 -5.71 -13.01
C GLY A 182 11.24 -4.33 -13.62
N VAL A 183 10.09 -3.70 -13.36
CA VAL A 183 9.80 -2.32 -13.76
C VAL A 183 9.15 -1.55 -12.61
N THR A 184 9.38 -0.24 -12.56
CA THR A 184 8.92 0.66 -11.49
C THR A 184 8.05 1.77 -12.07
N THR A 185 7.00 2.16 -11.36
CA THR A 185 6.05 3.21 -11.79
C THR A 185 6.76 4.49 -12.26
N ARG A 186 6.24 5.12 -13.33
CA ARG A 186 6.75 6.43 -13.77
C ARG A 186 6.41 7.54 -12.81
N SER A 187 5.53 7.27 -11.84
CA SER A 187 5.13 8.22 -10.80
C SER A 187 6.16 8.36 -9.68
N THR A 188 7.21 7.53 -9.62
CA THR A 188 8.23 7.58 -8.54
C THR A 188 8.73 9.00 -8.23
N PRO A 189 9.08 9.87 -9.21
CA PRO A 189 9.52 11.24 -8.93
C PRO A 189 8.50 12.14 -8.21
N VAL A 190 7.22 11.73 -8.11
CA VAL A 190 6.15 12.43 -7.38
C VAL A 190 5.53 11.60 -6.25
N THR A 191 5.98 10.35 -6.04
CA THR A 191 5.55 9.45 -4.97
C THR A 191 6.66 9.10 -3.97
N THR A 192 7.91 9.48 -4.24
CA THR A 192 9.00 9.65 -3.26
C THR A 192 9.51 11.09 -3.27
N MET A 193 10.46 11.42 -2.39
CA MET A 193 11.09 12.74 -2.37
C MET A 193 11.81 13.02 -3.71
N PRO A 194 11.44 14.08 -4.46
CA PRO A 194 11.98 14.31 -5.80
C PRO A 194 13.51 14.44 -5.85
N SER A 195 14.12 14.98 -4.79
CA SER A 195 15.59 15.09 -4.66
C SER A 195 16.29 13.73 -4.58
N ASN A 196 15.65 12.71 -4.00
CA ASN A 196 16.23 11.38 -3.86
C ASN A 196 16.42 10.67 -5.20
N VAL A 197 15.67 11.09 -6.22
CA VAL A 197 15.69 10.49 -7.56
C VAL A 197 16.05 11.49 -8.66
N ALA A 198 16.60 12.66 -8.30
CA ALA A 198 16.87 13.74 -9.26
C ALA A 198 17.84 13.34 -10.40
N GLY A 199 18.74 12.40 -10.13
CA GLY A 199 19.70 11.84 -11.08
C GLY A 199 19.18 10.65 -11.90
N LEU A 200 17.92 10.25 -11.71
CA LEU A 200 17.31 9.09 -12.36
C LEU A 200 16.20 9.51 -13.34
N GLU A 201 15.91 8.62 -14.28
CA GLU A 201 14.80 8.72 -15.22
C GLU A 201 14.01 7.41 -15.22
N PHE A 202 12.69 7.49 -14.99
CA PHE A 202 11.77 6.36 -15.00
C PHE A 202 11.02 6.34 -16.34
N ARG A 203 11.39 5.41 -17.21
CA ARG A 203 10.91 5.30 -18.59
C ARG A 203 9.67 4.41 -18.71
N SER A 204 9.17 4.26 -19.94
CA SER A 204 8.00 3.42 -20.24
C SER A 204 8.17 1.98 -19.74
N LEU A 205 7.22 1.52 -18.92
CA LEU A 205 7.17 0.15 -18.40
C LEU A 205 7.00 -0.86 -19.55
N SER A 206 6.05 -0.62 -20.46
CA SER A 206 5.77 -1.53 -21.58
C SER A 206 6.95 -1.65 -22.53
N ALA A 207 7.64 -0.54 -22.83
CA ALA A 207 8.82 -0.55 -23.69
C ALA A 207 9.99 -1.30 -23.04
N ALA A 208 10.17 -1.19 -21.72
CA ALA A 208 11.19 -1.94 -20.99
C ALA A 208 10.89 -3.45 -20.99
N ILE A 209 9.64 -3.84 -20.76
CA ILE A 209 9.20 -5.24 -20.86
C ILE A 209 9.47 -5.77 -22.28
N ASP A 210 9.07 -5.02 -23.31
CA ASP A 210 9.29 -5.42 -24.70
C ASP A 210 10.76 -5.47 -25.12
N ARG A 211 11.63 -4.73 -24.43
CA ARG A 211 13.08 -4.80 -24.62
C ARG A 211 13.68 -6.09 -24.03
N TYR A 212 13.28 -6.47 -22.82
CA TYR A 212 13.99 -7.50 -22.05
C TYR A 212 13.34 -8.88 -22.06
N VAL A 213 12.04 -9.00 -22.33
CA VAL A 213 11.40 -10.32 -22.47
C VAL A 213 12.02 -11.13 -23.62
N PRO A 214 12.27 -10.59 -24.83
CA PRO A 214 12.95 -11.35 -25.90
C PRO A 214 14.37 -11.77 -25.51
N VAL A 215 15.07 -10.91 -24.78
CA VAL A 215 16.43 -11.14 -24.26
C VAL A 215 16.43 -12.28 -23.24
N LEU A 216 15.40 -12.40 -22.39
CA LEU A 216 15.24 -13.53 -21.48
C LEU A 216 14.90 -14.82 -22.25
N ARG A 217 14.00 -14.75 -23.25
CA ARG A 217 13.63 -15.91 -24.07
C ARG A 217 14.80 -16.48 -24.86
N SER A 218 15.71 -15.64 -25.35
CA SER A 218 16.92 -16.11 -26.03
C SER A 218 17.95 -16.79 -25.10
N ARG A 219 17.64 -16.93 -23.81
CA ARG A 219 18.49 -17.61 -22.82
C ARG A 219 17.97 -18.98 -22.41
N ASP A 220 17.04 -19.57 -23.17
CA ASP A 220 16.45 -20.88 -22.89
C ASP A 220 15.84 -20.95 -21.47
N VAL A 221 15.02 -19.95 -21.14
CA VAL A 221 14.20 -19.94 -19.91
C VAL A 221 12.85 -20.59 -20.20
N ASP A 222 12.35 -21.37 -19.25
CA ASP A 222 11.05 -22.03 -19.33
C ASP A 222 9.91 -21.01 -19.20
N PHE A 223 10.05 -20.11 -18.23
CA PHE A 223 9.03 -19.09 -17.92
C PHE A 223 9.64 -17.69 -17.84
N VAL A 224 8.84 -16.67 -18.18
CA VAL A 224 9.19 -15.26 -17.97
C VAL A 224 8.19 -14.59 -17.04
N VAL A 225 8.65 -14.12 -15.89
CA VAL A 225 7.88 -13.39 -14.89
C VAL A 225 8.20 -11.89 -14.97
N VAL A 226 7.17 -11.05 -14.94
CA VAL A 226 7.31 -9.59 -14.86
C VAL A 226 6.96 -9.13 -13.46
N LEU A 227 7.88 -8.45 -12.80
CA LEU A 227 7.64 -7.75 -11.53
C LEU A 227 7.36 -6.28 -11.87
N LEU A 228 6.18 -5.79 -11.51
CA LEU A 228 5.78 -4.40 -11.74
C LEU A 228 5.51 -3.74 -10.40
N HIS A 229 6.34 -2.77 -10.02
CA HIS A 229 5.93 -1.81 -9.01
C HIS A 229 5.10 -0.70 -9.66
N ALA A 230 3.98 -1.12 -10.22
CA ALA A 230 2.88 -0.31 -10.67
C ALA A 230 1.62 -1.09 -10.29
N GLY A 231 0.51 -0.38 -10.15
CA GLY A 231 -0.71 -0.97 -9.61
C GLY A 231 -1.93 -0.74 -10.46
N GLY A 232 -3.07 -1.06 -9.87
CA GLY A 232 -4.38 -0.91 -10.47
C GLY A 232 -5.51 -1.25 -9.51
N PHE A 233 -6.72 -0.95 -9.96
CA PHE A 233 -7.94 -1.16 -9.20
C PHE A 233 -8.85 -2.09 -10.00
N CYS A 234 -9.35 -3.11 -9.32
CA CYS A 234 -10.28 -4.07 -9.88
C CYS A 234 -11.64 -3.95 -9.20
N ARG A 235 -12.70 -4.04 -10.00
CA ARG A 235 -14.10 -4.22 -9.58
C ARG A 235 -14.60 -5.57 -10.09
N ASP A 236 -15.79 -5.97 -9.63
CA ASP A 236 -16.51 -7.15 -10.10
C ASP A 236 -15.65 -8.43 -10.10
N HIS A 237 -14.94 -8.65 -8.98
CA HIS A 237 -14.03 -9.78 -8.80
C HIS A 237 -12.95 -9.92 -9.89
N GLY A 238 -12.43 -8.79 -10.39
CA GLY A 238 -11.34 -8.77 -11.36
C GLY A 238 -11.77 -8.74 -12.82
N ARG A 239 -13.09 -8.62 -13.10
CA ARG A 239 -13.62 -8.52 -14.48
C ARG A 239 -13.39 -7.15 -15.10
N SER A 240 -13.43 -6.09 -14.30
CA SER A 240 -13.14 -4.73 -14.74
C SER A 240 -11.95 -4.21 -13.93
N CYS A 241 -10.81 -4.04 -14.58
CA CYS A 241 -9.60 -3.57 -13.93
C CYS A 241 -8.88 -2.50 -14.76
N GLN A 242 -8.39 -1.47 -14.09
CA GLN A 242 -7.68 -0.33 -14.69
C GLN A 242 -6.47 0.06 -13.84
N GLY A 243 -5.49 0.75 -14.45
CA GLY A 243 -4.30 1.24 -13.75
C GLY A 243 -3.01 0.99 -14.53
N GLU A 244 -1.95 1.67 -14.13
CA GLU A 244 -0.67 1.72 -14.84
C GLU A 244 -0.10 0.32 -15.13
N ALA A 245 -0.19 -0.61 -14.19
CA ALA A 245 0.29 -1.98 -14.42
C ALA A 245 -0.45 -2.67 -15.57
N LEU A 246 -1.78 -2.57 -15.58
CA LEU A 246 -2.61 -3.23 -16.57
C LEU A 246 -2.49 -2.57 -17.94
N ASP A 247 -2.39 -1.24 -17.97
CA ASP A 247 -2.20 -0.48 -19.19
C ASP A 247 -0.82 -0.75 -19.81
N ALA A 248 0.22 -0.82 -18.98
CA ALA A 248 1.55 -1.24 -19.43
C ALA A 248 1.53 -2.65 -20.03
N LEU A 249 0.96 -3.63 -19.33
CA LEU A 249 0.88 -5.02 -19.79
C LEU A 249 0.04 -5.16 -21.08
N ARG A 250 -1.07 -4.43 -21.22
CA ARG A 250 -1.87 -4.42 -22.45
C ARG A 250 -1.08 -3.87 -23.65
N ALA A 251 -0.25 -2.86 -23.41
CA ALA A 251 0.59 -2.23 -24.42
C ALA A 251 1.83 -3.06 -24.82
N THR A 252 2.20 -4.10 -24.06
CA THR A 252 3.31 -4.99 -24.43
C THR A 252 2.99 -5.85 -25.65
N ARG A 253 4.02 -6.20 -26.44
CA ARG A 253 3.96 -7.14 -27.56
C ARG A 253 4.59 -8.50 -27.23
N SER A 254 5.48 -8.53 -26.25
CA SER A 254 6.28 -9.70 -25.90
C SER A 254 5.51 -10.73 -25.08
N ARG A 255 5.96 -11.99 -25.17
CA ARG A 255 5.34 -13.17 -24.55
C ARG A 255 5.88 -13.42 -23.13
N TRP A 256 5.27 -12.79 -22.12
CA TRP A 256 5.55 -12.96 -20.67
C TRP A 256 4.52 -13.85 -19.97
N ASP A 257 4.87 -14.79 -19.10
CA ASP A 257 3.93 -15.82 -18.66
C ASP A 257 3.10 -15.44 -17.42
N TYR A 258 3.68 -14.62 -16.53
CA TYR A 258 3.02 -14.17 -15.32
C TYR A 258 3.48 -12.77 -14.93
N ALA A 259 2.58 -11.97 -14.37
CA ALA A 259 2.89 -10.63 -13.90
C ALA A 259 2.46 -10.44 -12.43
N ILE A 260 3.37 -9.89 -11.63
CA ILE A 260 3.17 -9.58 -10.22
C ILE A 260 3.24 -8.06 -10.08
N ALA A 261 2.11 -7.44 -9.74
CA ALA A 261 1.94 -6.00 -9.56
C ALA A 261 2.06 -5.58 -8.09
N GLY A 262 2.17 -4.28 -7.83
CA GLY A 262 2.31 -3.66 -6.50
C GLY A 262 1.74 -2.23 -6.48
N HIS A 263 2.26 -1.36 -5.61
CA HIS A 263 2.01 0.08 -5.53
C HIS A 263 0.63 0.52 -5.02
N THR A 264 -0.47 -0.07 -5.50
CA THR A 264 -1.84 0.36 -5.13
C THR A 264 -2.42 -0.29 -3.87
N HIS A 265 -1.73 -1.28 -3.30
CA HIS A 265 -2.13 -2.07 -2.12
C HIS A 265 -3.47 -2.82 -2.27
N THR A 266 -3.87 -3.07 -3.51
CA THR A 266 -5.18 -3.65 -3.86
C THR A 266 -5.07 -5.14 -4.14
N LEU A 267 -6.22 -5.81 -4.17
CA LEU A 267 -6.30 -7.11 -4.82
C LEU A 267 -6.42 -6.90 -6.33
N ILE A 268 -5.42 -7.37 -7.06
CA ILE A 268 -5.53 -7.63 -8.50
C ILE A 268 -5.48 -9.14 -8.68
N ARG A 269 -6.47 -9.67 -9.40
CA ARG A 269 -6.51 -11.08 -9.78
C ARG A 269 -7.28 -11.18 -11.08
N THR A 270 -6.57 -11.05 -12.19
CA THR A 270 -7.16 -10.94 -13.53
C THR A 270 -6.25 -11.56 -14.59
N ARG A 271 -6.63 -11.43 -15.86
CA ARG A 271 -5.77 -11.77 -17.00
C ARG A 271 -5.61 -10.58 -17.93
N VAL A 272 -4.40 -10.42 -18.45
CA VAL A 272 -4.10 -9.49 -19.54
C VAL A 272 -3.48 -10.30 -20.66
N ARG A 273 -4.04 -10.20 -21.89
CA ARG A 273 -3.60 -10.99 -23.05
C ARG A 273 -3.57 -12.50 -22.77
N GLY A 274 -4.58 -13.01 -22.04
CA GLY A 274 -4.69 -14.41 -21.65
C GLY A 274 -3.77 -14.87 -20.52
N ARG A 275 -2.89 -14.02 -19.99
CA ARG A 275 -1.90 -14.37 -18.95
C ARG A 275 -2.28 -13.81 -17.58
N PRO A 276 -2.02 -14.55 -16.48
CA PRO A 276 -2.37 -14.13 -15.13
C PRO A 276 -1.61 -12.87 -14.68
N VAL A 277 -2.32 -11.99 -13.98
CA VAL A 277 -1.79 -10.81 -13.31
C VAL A 277 -2.31 -10.78 -11.87
N VAL A 278 -1.40 -10.64 -10.90
CA VAL A 278 -1.76 -10.61 -9.48
C VAL A 278 -1.22 -9.38 -8.77
N GLN A 279 -1.90 -8.97 -7.69
CA GLN A 279 -1.36 -8.16 -6.61
C GLN A 279 -1.98 -8.65 -5.31
N SER A 280 -1.17 -8.90 -4.28
CA SER A 280 -1.58 -9.57 -3.05
C SER A 280 -1.75 -8.60 -1.87
N TYR A 281 -2.51 -7.51 -2.07
CA TYR A 281 -2.68 -6.46 -1.08
C TYR A 281 -1.33 -5.78 -0.69
N ALA A 282 -1.06 -5.62 0.61
CA ALA A 282 0.13 -4.95 1.17
C ALA A 282 0.40 -5.40 2.62
N ASN A 283 1.43 -4.84 3.27
CA ASN A 283 1.75 -4.99 4.69
C ASN A 283 2.05 -6.44 5.13
N GLY A 284 2.44 -7.31 4.19
CA GLY A 284 2.74 -8.72 4.49
C GLY A 284 1.54 -9.51 5.05
N VAL A 285 0.32 -9.05 4.81
CA VAL A 285 -0.92 -9.68 5.29
C VAL A 285 -1.35 -10.88 4.44
N ALA A 286 -0.90 -10.89 3.20
CA ALA A 286 -1.25 -11.90 2.21
C ALA A 286 -0.09 -12.11 1.24
N PHE A 287 -0.14 -13.22 0.53
CA PHE A 287 0.78 -13.56 -0.56
C PHE A 287 0.00 -14.18 -1.71
N ALA A 288 0.57 -14.15 -2.91
CA ALA A 288 0.04 -14.82 -4.08
C ALA A 288 0.80 -16.11 -4.38
N ARG A 289 0.05 -17.10 -4.87
CA ARG A 289 0.52 -18.42 -5.29
C ARG A 289 0.05 -18.67 -6.72
N GLU A 290 0.99 -18.94 -7.62
CA GLU A 290 0.74 -19.29 -9.02
C GLU A 290 1.55 -20.52 -9.41
N ARG A 291 1.00 -21.41 -10.25
CA ARG A 291 1.71 -22.60 -10.73
C ARG A 291 1.78 -22.55 -12.25
N LEU A 292 2.97 -22.38 -12.77
CA LEU A 292 3.24 -22.42 -14.21
C LEU A 292 3.62 -23.86 -14.61
N ALA A 293 3.11 -24.34 -15.73
CA ALA A 293 3.42 -25.68 -16.26
C ALA A 293 3.33 -25.69 -17.79
N GLY A 294 4.13 -26.54 -18.45
CA GLY A 294 3.89 -26.94 -19.84
C GLY A 294 4.57 -26.14 -20.96
N GLY A 295 5.60 -25.33 -20.68
CA GLY A 295 6.58 -24.83 -21.67
C GLY A 295 6.08 -23.88 -22.79
N GLU A 296 4.80 -23.89 -23.15
CA GLU A 296 4.17 -22.92 -24.02
C GLU A 296 2.80 -22.55 -23.45
N VAL A 297 2.66 -21.32 -22.96
CA VAL A 297 1.38 -20.70 -22.63
C VAL A 297 0.57 -20.51 -23.92
N ASP A 298 -0.07 -21.58 -24.35
CA ASP A 298 -1.21 -21.58 -25.26
C ASP A 298 -2.20 -22.67 -24.84
N SER A 299 -2.56 -22.67 -23.55
CA SER A 299 -3.78 -23.32 -23.10
C SER A 299 -4.37 -22.56 -21.93
N ALA A 300 -5.70 -22.50 -21.90
CA ALA A 300 -6.52 -21.83 -20.92
C ALA A 300 -6.47 -22.45 -19.50
N GLU A 301 -5.38 -23.14 -19.15
CA GLU A 301 -5.24 -23.95 -17.93
C GLU A 301 -4.39 -23.32 -16.82
N ALA A 302 -3.77 -22.15 -17.03
CA ALA A 302 -3.23 -21.39 -15.91
C ALA A 302 -4.41 -20.98 -15.03
N GLU A 303 -4.62 -21.62 -13.88
CA GLU A 303 -5.58 -21.15 -12.88
C GLU A 303 -5.24 -19.70 -12.50
N LEU A 304 -6.22 -18.89 -12.08
CA LEU A 304 -5.88 -17.56 -11.57
C LEU A 304 -5.07 -17.72 -10.29
N ALA A 305 -3.98 -16.95 -10.15
CA ALA A 305 -3.22 -16.85 -8.91
C ALA A 305 -4.13 -16.80 -7.69
N THR A 306 -3.84 -17.65 -6.71
CA THR A 306 -4.56 -17.67 -5.44
C THR A 306 -3.92 -16.67 -4.51
N VAL A 307 -4.70 -15.79 -3.90
CA VAL A 307 -4.23 -14.86 -2.87
C VAL A 307 -4.68 -15.38 -1.51
N THR A 308 -3.70 -15.68 -0.66
CA THR A 308 -3.92 -16.26 0.66
C THR A 308 -3.57 -15.25 1.72
N THR A 309 -4.53 -14.91 2.57
CA THR A 309 -4.28 -14.15 3.80
C THR A 309 -3.55 -15.03 4.81
N ALA A 310 -2.47 -14.52 5.37
CA ALA A 310 -1.64 -15.21 6.35
C ALA A 310 -2.29 -15.11 7.74
N TRP A 311 -3.25 -15.99 8.01
CA TRP A 311 -3.87 -16.12 9.32
C TRP A 311 -3.00 -16.99 10.23
N PRO A 312 -2.84 -16.66 11.52
CA PRO A 312 -2.09 -17.52 12.43
C PRO A 312 -2.67 -18.95 12.46
N GLY A 313 -4.00 -19.10 12.37
CA GLY A 313 -4.67 -20.40 12.17
C GLY A 313 -4.04 -21.54 13.00
N ASP A 314 -3.74 -22.66 12.34
CA ASP A 314 -2.97 -23.78 12.90
C ASP A 314 -1.45 -23.68 12.61
N LEU A 315 -1.00 -22.66 11.88
CA LEU A 315 0.39 -22.50 11.50
C LEU A 315 1.15 -21.70 12.57
N ARG A 316 2.20 -22.31 13.10
CA ARG A 316 3.11 -21.62 14.01
C ARG A 316 4.08 -20.75 13.21
N PRO A 317 4.31 -19.48 13.60
CA PRO A 317 5.34 -18.65 12.98
C PRO A 317 6.71 -19.34 13.00
N ASP A 318 7.49 -19.18 11.93
CA ASP A 318 8.81 -19.79 11.82
C ASP A 318 9.72 -19.30 12.96
N PRO A 319 10.30 -20.20 13.77
CA PRO A 319 11.05 -19.80 14.96
C PRO A 319 12.39 -19.15 14.63
N VAL A 320 12.99 -19.42 13.46
CA VAL A 320 14.26 -18.79 13.05
C VAL A 320 14.01 -17.33 12.69
N LEU A 321 13.02 -17.09 11.83
CA LEU A 321 12.64 -15.76 11.40
C LEU A 321 12.02 -14.93 12.53
N ALA A 322 11.22 -15.54 13.42
CA ALA A 322 10.71 -14.88 14.62
C ALA A 322 11.84 -14.35 15.50
N ARG A 323 12.89 -15.16 15.76
CA ARG A 323 14.07 -14.71 16.53
C ARG A 323 14.84 -13.60 15.81
N LEU A 324 14.93 -13.61 14.48
CA LEU A 324 15.56 -12.53 13.72
C LEU A 324 14.80 -11.22 13.91
N VAL A 325 13.47 -11.25 13.71
CA VAL A 325 12.59 -10.08 13.86
C VAL A 325 12.63 -9.56 15.30
N ASP A 326 12.56 -10.43 16.31
CA ASP A 326 12.59 -10.03 17.72
C ASP A 326 13.89 -9.30 18.11
N ARG A 327 15.04 -9.68 17.55
CA ARG A 327 16.31 -8.95 17.80
C ARG A 327 16.24 -7.51 17.32
N PHE A 328 15.60 -7.25 16.18
CA PHE A 328 15.40 -5.89 15.69
C PHE A 328 14.34 -5.15 16.51
N ARG A 329 13.22 -5.82 16.87
CA ARG A 329 12.17 -5.25 17.72
C ARG A 329 12.76 -4.71 19.02
N SER A 330 13.55 -5.51 19.73
CA SER A 330 14.12 -5.12 21.03
C SER A 330 15.06 -3.92 20.94
N ARG A 331 15.72 -3.69 19.80
CA ARG A 331 16.61 -2.52 19.61
C ARG A 331 15.85 -1.20 19.48
N VAL A 332 14.62 -1.25 18.97
CA VAL A 332 13.79 -0.05 18.76
C VAL A 332 12.72 0.14 19.83
N ALA A 333 12.45 -0.89 20.65
CA ALA A 333 11.39 -0.94 21.65
C ALA A 333 11.34 0.31 22.55
N GLY A 334 12.48 0.74 23.10
CA GLY A 334 12.53 1.91 24.00
C GLY A 334 12.03 3.21 23.35
N ARG A 335 12.21 3.39 22.04
CA ARG A 335 11.67 4.54 21.30
C ARG A 335 10.21 4.30 20.93
N VAL A 336 9.87 3.11 20.45
CA VAL A 336 8.54 2.73 19.96
C VAL A 336 7.49 2.76 21.07
N GLU A 337 7.79 2.20 22.24
CA GLU A 337 6.84 2.01 23.36
C GLU A 337 6.64 3.28 24.20
N ARG A 338 7.42 4.33 23.94
CA ARG A 338 7.32 5.60 24.67
C ARG A 338 5.93 6.19 24.49
N ARG A 339 5.18 6.31 25.58
CA ARG A 339 3.86 6.97 25.61
C ARG A 339 4.00 8.46 25.29
N VAL A 340 3.11 8.97 24.44
CA VAL A 340 3.11 10.38 24.00
C VAL A 340 1.88 11.13 24.51
N ALA A 341 0.68 10.56 24.34
CA ALA A 341 -0.58 11.20 24.73
C ALA A 341 -1.68 10.17 24.98
N VAL A 342 -2.85 10.63 25.44
CA VAL A 342 -4.09 9.87 25.53
C VAL A 342 -5.12 10.54 24.64
N LEU A 343 -5.67 9.83 23.65
CA LEU A 343 -6.74 10.34 22.79
C LEU A 343 -8.12 10.08 23.41
N ALA A 344 -8.98 11.08 23.39
CA ALA A 344 -10.33 11.00 23.96
C ALA A 344 -11.27 10.13 23.12
N GLU A 345 -11.05 10.10 21.79
CA GLU A 345 -11.85 9.36 20.83
C GLU A 345 -10.94 8.72 19.76
N PRO A 346 -11.43 7.68 19.04
CA PRO A 346 -10.70 7.13 17.90
C PRO A 346 -10.61 8.18 16.79
N LEU A 347 -9.41 8.31 16.21
CA LEU A 347 -9.16 9.22 15.09
C LEU A 347 -8.99 8.40 13.82
N ALA A 348 -10.07 8.34 13.04
CA ALA A 348 -10.09 7.59 11.79
C ALA A 348 -9.40 8.38 10.66
N ARG A 349 -8.61 7.67 9.84
CA ARG A 349 -8.30 8.14 8.49
C ARG A 349 -9.59 8.06 7.67
N GLY A 350 -9.99 9.18 7.07
CA GLY A 350 -11.19 9.26 6.25
C GLY A 350 -11.07 8.50 4.93
N THR A 351 -12.17 8.44 4.19
CA THR A 351 -12.14 7.98 2.80
C THR A 351 -11.48 9.02 1.90
N ARG A 352 -10.93 8.56 0.77
CA ARG A 352 -10.42 9.46 -0.27
C ARG A 352 -11.50 10.50 -0.63
N GLY A 353 -11.12 11.76 -0.80
CA GLY A 353 -12.06 12.85 -1.06
C GLY A 353 -12.80 13.40 0.18
N SER A 354 -12.28 13.21 1.40
CA SER A 354 -12.91 13.79 2.60
C SER A 354 -11.90 14.47 3.53
N GLU A 355 -12.32 15.61 4.11
CA GLU A 355 -11.67 16.21 5.29
C GLU A 355 -11.97 15.34 6.51
N TYR A 356 -11.00 15.17 7.41
CA TYR A 356 -11.21 14.42 8.64
C TYR A 356 -10.33 14.93 9.78
N ALA A 357 -10.85 14.78 11.00
CA ALA A 357 -10.28 15.36 12.22
C ALA A 357 -8.81 14.99 12.48
N LEU A 358 -8.38 13.76 12.12
CA LEU A 358 -6.99 13.34 12.23
C LEU A 358 -6.05 14.16 11.32
N GLY A 359 -6.47 14.43 10.09
CA GLY A 359 -5.69 15.23 9.15
C GLY A 359 -5.56 16.68 9.58
N ASP A 360 -6.65 17.25 10.09
CA ASP A 360 -6.66 18.61 10.64
C ASP A 360 -5.80 18.76 11.89
N LEU A 361 -5.80 17.75 12.76
CA LEU A 361 -4.95 17.69 13.95
C LEU A 361 -3.46 17.68 13.57
N ILE A 362 -3.09 16.94 12.53
CA ILE A 362 -1.72 16.93 11.99
C ILE A 362 -1.37 18.28 11.38
N ALA A 363 -2.26 18.88 10.59
CA ALA A 363 -2.04 20.21 10.02
C ALA A 363 -1.88 21.27 11.12
N ASP A 364 -2.63 21.18 12.23
CA ASP A 364 -2.48 22.04 13.40
C ASP A 364 -1.12 21.86 14.07
N ALA A 365 -0.67 20.62 14.25
CA ALA A 365 0.64 20.33 14.81
C ALA A 365 1.76 20.95 13.98
N GLN A 366 1.72 20.80 12.66
CA GLN A 366 2.71 21.36 11.74
C GLN A 366 2.67 22.90 11.73
N ARG A 367 1.48 23.51 11.69
CA ARG A 367 1.30 24.96 11.76
C ARG A 367 1.86 25.52 13.08
N SER A 368 1.54 24.87 14.20
CA SER A 368 2.00 25.25 15.54
C SER A 368 3.51 25.17 15.65
N ALA A 369 4.12 24.05 15.25
CA ALA A 369 5.56 23.83 15.36
C ALA A 369 6.40 24.82 14.55
N THR A 370 5.88 25.29 13.41
CA THR A 370 6.62 26.20 12.51
C THR A 370 6.29 27.69 12.73
N GLY A 371 5.20 27.98 13.45
CA GLY A 371 4.67 29.35 13.59
C GLY A 371 4.16 29.95 12.28
N ALA A 372 3.85 29.12 11.27
CA ALA A 372 3.30 29.59 10.00
C ALA A 372 1.86 30.10 10.16
N ALA A 373 1.39 30.93 9.21
CA ALA A 373 0.02 31.44 9.24
C ALA A 373 -1.00 30.36 8.87
N ALA A 374 -0.61 29.41 8.01
CA ALA A 374 -1.41 28.27 7.59
C ALA A 374 -0.54 27.02 7.39
N ALA A 375 -1.17 25.85 7.34
CA ALA A 375 -0.55 24.59 6.93
C ALA A 375 -1.37 23.87 5.85
N ILE A 376 -0.69 23.07 5.02
CA ILE A 376 -1.31 22.11 4.10
C ILE A 376 -0.60 20.78 4.27
N MET A 377 -1.35 19.72 4.57
CA MET A 377 -0.88 18.35 4.77
C MET A 377 -1.54 17.42 3.75
N ASN A 378 -0.76 16.77 2.88
CA ASN A 378 -1.27 15.83 1.88
C ASN A 378 -1.82 14.55 2.53
N ASP A 379 -2.94 14.03 2.02
CA ASP A 379 -3.59 12.84 2.57
C ASP A 379 -2.70 11.59 2.53
N GLY A 380 -1.90 11.44 1.46
CA GLY A 380 -0.98 10.30 1.28
C GLY A 380 0.11 10.19 2.36
N GLY A 381 0.37 11.29 3.08
CA GLY A 381 1.28 11.36 4.22
C GLY A 381 0.73 10.71 5.50
N ILE A 382 -0.57 10.40 5.54
CA ILE A 382 -1.30 9.87 6.71
C ILE A 382 -1.63 8.41 6.43
N ARG A 383 -1.03 7.48 7.19
CA ARG A 383 -0.98 6.06 6.78
C ARG A 383 -1.94 5.13 7.52
N ARG A 384 -2.41 5.51 8.70
CA ARG A 384 -3.36 4.69 9.48
C ARG A 384 -4.27 5.55 10.36
N SER A 385 -5.32 4.91 10.88
CA SER A 385 -6.13 5.45 11.98
C SER A 385 -5.44 5.23 13.33
N LEU A 386 -5.81 6.04 14.32
CA LEU A 386 -5.41 5.88 15.73
C LEU A 386 -6.61 5.48 16.59
N PRO A 387 -6.47 4.50 17.51
CA PRO A 387 -7.51 4.19 18.48
C PRO A 387 -7.62 5.27 19.57
N ALA A 388 -8.73 5.27 20.31
CA ALA A 388 -8.82 6.04 21.56
C ALA A 388 -7.88 5.45 22.63
N GLY A 389 -7.54 6.27 23.63
CA GLY A 389 -6.70 5.85 24.75
C GLY A 389 -5.21 6.18 24.55
N PRO A 390 -4.30 5.51 25.27
CA PRO A 390 -2.87 5.78 25.20
C PRO A 390 -2.31 5.57 23.79
N VAL A 391 -1.54 6.53 23.31
CA VAL A 391 -0.85 6.49 22.02
C VAL A 391 0.65 6.60 22.26
N THR A 392 1.41 5.73 21.61
CA THR A 392 2.87 5.67 21.70
C THR A 392 3.54 6.39 20.54
N TYR A 393 4.84 6.60 20.64
CA TYR A 393 5.65 7.07 19.50
C TYR A 393 5.55 6.11 18.31
N GLY A 394 5.51 4.80 18.55
CA GLY A 394 5.32 3.80 17.50
C GLY A 394 4.02 3.99 16.73
N ASP A 395 2.91 4.24 17.43
CA ASP A 395 1.62 4.50 16.79
C ASP A 395 1.65 5.76 15.91
N LEU A 396 2.28 6.84 16.39
CA LEU A 396 2.43 8.07 15.63
C LEU A 396 3.42 7.91 14.47
N PHE A 397 4.44 7.07 14.64
CA PHE A 397 5.38 6.75 13.58
C PHE A 397 4.70 6.00 12.44
N GLU A 398 3.90 4.97 12.75
CA GLU A 398 3.14 4.25 11.72
C GLU A 398 2.07 5.14 11.07
N LEU A 399 1.62 6.20 11.75
CA LEU A 399 0.75 7.24 11.18
C LEU A 399 1.49 8.15 10.19
N GLN A 400 2.69 8.63 10.52
CA GLN A 400 3.56 9.48 9.68
C GLN A 400 5.00 8.92 9.58
N PRO A 401 5.24 7.89 8.75
CA PRO A 401 6.50 7.12 8.77
C PRO A 401 7.63 7.75 7.93
N PHE A 402 7.34 8.82 7.19
CA PHE A 402 8.25 9.38 6.20
C PHE A 402 9.39 10.19 6.81
N GLY A 403 9.17 10.82 7.96
CA GLY A 403 10.15 11.71 8.57
C GLY A 403 10.45 12.93 7.71
N ASN A 404 9.46 13.45 6.99
CA ASN A 404 9.59 14.62 6.13
C ASN A 404 9.92 15.85 6.99
N ALA A 405 10.82 16.72 6.52
CA ALA A 405 11.06 17.99 7.21
C ALA A 405 9.94 18.99 6.93
N LEU A 406 9.56 19.80 7.92
CA LEU A 406 8.62 20.90 7.70
C LEU A 406 9.34 22.09 7.05
N VAL A 407 8.66 22.73 6.10
CA VAL A 407 9.19 23.84 5.32
C VAL A 407 8.17 24.97 5.31
N ARG A 408 8.64 26.19 5.61
CA ARG A 408 7.83 27.40 5.46
C ARG A 408 8.02 27.98 4.07
N LEU A 409 6.93 28.14 3.35
CA LEU A 409 6.87 28.74 2.02
C LEU A 409 6.21 30.13 2.11
N ARG A 410 6.80 31.12 1.44
CA ARG A 410 6.11 32.40 1.19
C ARG A 410 5.41 32.34 -0.16
N LEU A 411 4.12 32.09 -0.15
CA LEU A 411 3.29 31.93 -1.35
C LEU A 411 2.51 33.20 -1.65
N SER A 412 2.36 33.56 -2.93
CA SER A 412 1.32 34.53 -3.31
C SER A 412 -0.06 33.89 -3.14
N GLY A 413 -1.09 34.71 -2.95
CA GLY A 413 -2.47 34.22 -2.92
C GLY A 413 -2.87 33.43 -4.17
N ARG A 414 -2.30 33.76 -5.34
CA ARG A 414 -2.46 32.98 -6.59
C ARG A 414 -1.88 31.56 -6.48
N VAL A 415 -0.66 31.42 -5.96
CA VAL A 415 -0.02 30.12 -5.78
C VAL A 415 -0.75 29.31 -4.72
N LEU A 416 -1.10 29.92 -3.59
CA LEU A 416 -1.88 29.29 -2.53
C LEU A 416 -3.23 28.78 -3.06
N ARG A 417 -3.96 29.59 -3.84
CA ARG A 417 -5.19 29.15 -4.49
C ARG A 417 -4.98 27.96 -5.41
N ARG A 418 -3.96 27.97 -6.28
CA ARG A 418 -3.68 26.82 -7.16
C ARG A 418 -3.34 25.56 -6.38
N ALA A 419 -2.61 25.68 -5.27
CA ALA A 419 -2.30 24.53 -4.41
C ALA A 419 -3.58 23.95 -3.76
N LEU A 420 -4.49 24.81 -3.29
CA LEU A 420 -5.76 24.37 -2.70
C LEU A 420 -6.75 23.84 -3.75
N GLU A 421 -6.78 24.40 -4.96
CA GLU A 421 -7.53 23.85 -6.08
C GLU A 421 -7.01 22.46 -6.48
N HIS A 422 -5.69 22.27 -6.48
CA HIS A 422 -5.08 20.95 -6.72
C HIS A 422 -5.43 19.95 -5.63
N ALA A 423 -5.59 20.40 -4.38
CA ALA A 423 -6.06 19.56 -3.29
C ALA A 423 -7.55 19.19 -3.39
N LEU A 424 -8.32 19.72 -4.36
CA LEU A 424 -9.72 19.37 -4.59
C LEU A 424 -9.86 18.52 -5.87
N GLU A 425 -10.08 17.20 -5.71
CA GLU A 425 -10.47 16.33 -6.82
C GLU A 425 -12.00 16.18 -6.89
N GLU A 426 -12.52 15.38 -7.83
CA GLU A 426 -13.97 15.23 -8.06
C GLU A 426 -14.74 14.69 -6.85
N ASP A 427 -14.10 13.84 -6.06
CA ASP A 427 -14.64 13.23 -4.85
C ASP A 427 -14.47 14.09 -3.60
N GLY A 428 -13.73 15.21 -3.67
CA GLY A 428 -13.57 16.18 -2.56
C GLY A 428 -12.11 16.53 -2.25
N PRO A 429 -11.81 16.99 -1.01
CA PRO A 429 -10.45 17.36 -0.62
C PRO A 429 -9.53 16.14 -0.39
N HIS A 430 -8.27 16.25 -0.84
CA HIS A 430 -7.17 15.28 -0.68
C HIS A 430 -5.98 15.87 0.09
N ALA A 431 -6.21 17.00 0.76
CA ALA A 431 -5.27 17.59 1.70
C ALA A 431 -6.04 18.20 2.87
N HIS A 432 -5.40 18.18 4.04
CA HIS A 432 -5.92 18.76 5.28
C HIS A 432 -5.21 20.07 5.53
N VAL A 433 -5.93 21.06 6.08
CA VAL A 433 -5.42 22.43 6.19
C VAL A 433 -5.50 22.90 7.62
N SER A 434 -4.68 23.88 8.01
CA SER A 434 -4.80 24.57 9.30
C SER A 434 -4.64 26.07 9.11
N GLY A 435 -5.33 26.88 9.90
CA GLY A 435 -5.36 28.34 9.76
C GLY A 435 -6.06 28.84 8.49
N LEU A 436 -6.85 27.97 7.84
CA LEU A 436 -7.57 28.22 6.60
C LEU A 436 -9.04 27.83 6.75
N THR A 437 -9.92 28.62 6.13
CA THR A 437 -11.30 28.19 5.83
C THR A 437 -11.55 28.38 4.34
N ILE A 438 -11.98 27.32 3.68
CA ILE A 438 -12.10 27.24 2.22
C ILE A 438 -13.54 26.93 1.87
N CYS A 439 -14.13 27.76 1.02
CA CYS A 439 -15.47 27.55 0.49
C CYS A 439 -15.36 27.19 -0.99
N PHE A 440 -16.02 26.11 -1.42
CA PHE A 440 -15.89 25.59 -2.78
C PHE A 440 -17.20 25.04 -3.34
N GLU A 441 -17.33 25.03 -4.66
CA GLU A 441 -18.43 24.44 -5.42
C GLU A 441 -17.96 23.12 -6.07
N PRO A 442 -18.43 21.95 -5.59
CA PRO A 442 -17.99 20.66 -6.12
C PRO A 442 -18.25 20.47 -7.62
N SER A 443 -19.37 21.02 -8.12
CA SER A 443 -19.79 20.92 -9.53
C SER A 443 -19.02 21.82 -10.48
N ALA A 444 -18.22 22.76 -9.99
CA ALA A 444 -17.42 23.62 -10.84
C ALA A 444 -16.26 22.85 -11.51
N PRO A 445 -15.79 23.31 -12.69
CA PRO A 445 -14.65 22.69 -13.37
C PRO A 445 -13.41 22.64 -12.48
N ALA A 446 -12.62 21.57 -12.61
CA ALA A 446 -11.34 21.43 -11.89
C ALA A 446 -10.45 22.67 -12.09
N GLY A 447 -9.84 23.14 -11.00
CA GLY A 447 -9.05 24.39 -11.00
C GLY A 447 -9.86 25.67 -10.85
N ARG A 448 -11.19 25.58 -10.76
CA ARG A 448 -12.12 26.72 -10.56
C ARG A 448 -13.18 26.43 -9.49
N ARG A 449 -12.92 25.49 -8.57
CA ARG A 449 -13.89 25.07 -7.56
C ARG A 449 -13.95 26.02 -6.37
N ILE A 450 -12.86 26.68 -6.03
CA ILE A 450 -12.78 27.49 -4.81
C ILE A 450 -13.43 28.86 -5.04
N LEU A 451 -14.46 29.14 -4.26
CA LEU A 451 -15.15 30.43 -4.23
C LEU A 451 -14.40 31.44 -3.35
N SER A 452 -14.00 31.03 -2.14
CA SER A 452 -13.24 31.89 -1.22
C SER A 452 -12.29 31.10 -0.33
N ILE A 453 -11.21 31.77 0.08
CA ILE A 453 -10.21 31.26 1.02
C ILE A 453 -10.02 32.35 2.07
N HIS A 454 -10.12 31.98 3.34
CA HIS A 454 -9.84 32.86 4.47
C HIS A 454 -8.62 32.32 5.22
N VAL A 455 -7.76 33.22 5.67
CA VAL A 455 -6.61 32.89 6.53
C VAL A 455 -6.89 33.49 7.90
N ASP A 456 -6.87 32.66 8.94
CA ASP A 456 -7.22 33.08 10.30
C ASP A 456 -6.38 34.28 10.74
N GLY A 457 -7.07 35.38 11.08
CA GLY A 457 -6.49 36.64 11.51
C GLY A 457 -6.14 37.65 10.40
N ARG A 458 -6.34 37.34 9.11
CA ARG A 458 -5.99 38.25 7.98
C ARG A 458 -7.11 38.50 6.96
N GLY A 459 -8.26 37.85 7.10
CA GLY A 459 -9.40 37.99 6.17
C GLY A 459 -9.22 37.19 4.88
N PRO A 460 -9.94 37.54 3.79
CA PRO A 460 -9.90 36.78 2.54
C PRO A 460 -8.53 36.84 1.86
N VAL A 461 -8.12 35.74 1.24
CA VAL A 461 -6.88 35.66 0.46
C VAL A 461 -6.93 36.61 -0.73
N ARG A 462 -5.97 37.54 -0.79
CA ARG A 462 -5.78 38.46 -1.92
C ARG A 462 -4.75 37.88 -2.87
N PRO A 463 -4.98 37.91 -4.20
CA PRO A 463 -4.13 37.23 -5.18
C PRO A 463 -2.62 37.54 -5.06
N ASP A 464 -2.28 38.82 -4.86
CA ASP A 464 -0.89 39.28 -4.92
C ASP A 464 -0.26 39.48 -3.53
N SER A 465 -1.02 39.26 -2.45
CA SER A 465 -0.50 39.23 -1.08
C SER A 465 0.32 37.97 -0.82
N LEU A 466 1.32 38.08 0.07
CA LEU A 466 2.14 36.94 0.49
C LEU A 466 1.65 36.33 1.80
N TYR A 467 1.62 35.00 1.82
CA TYR A 467 1.21 34.18 2.96
C TYR A 467 2.33 33.19 3.31
N THR A 468 2.67 33.11 4.60
CA THR A 468 3.60 32.09 5.10
C THR A 468 2.81 30.82 5.39
N VAL A 469 3.02 29.79 4.58
CA VAL A 469 2.34 28.51 4.67
C VAL A 469 3.38 27.43 4.95
N THR A 470 3.12 26.58 5.94
CA THR A 470 3.97 25.40 6.16
C THR A 470 3.42 24.21 5.40
N VAL A 471 4.33 23.43 4.84
CA VAL A 471 4.06 22.12 4.23
C VAL A 471 5.22 21.20 4.62
N ASN A 472 5.12 19.91 4.31
CA ASN A 472 6.30 19.03 4.35
C ASN A 472 7.18 19.25 3.10
N ASP A 473 8.48 18.94 3.21
CA ASP A 473 9.49 19.09 2.16
C ASP A 473 9.19 18.29 0.89
N PHE A 474 8.56 17.13 1.02
CA PHE A 474 8.04 16.35 -0.10
C PHE A 474 7.04 17.18 -0.95
N MET A 475 6.06 17.82 -0.31
CA MET A 475 5.12 18.72 -1.00
C MET A 475 5.82 19.98 -1.53
N ALA A 476 6.71 20.59 -0.74
CA ALA A 476 7.47 21.78 -1.18
C ALA A 476 8.31 21.47 -2.44
N GLY A 477 8.84 20.26 -2.51
CA GLY A 477 9.55 19.72 -3.67
C GLY A 477 8.65 19.37 -4.85
N GLY A 478 7.33 19.46 -4.73
CA GLY A 478 6.35 19.16 -5.79
C GLY A 478 5.78 17.73 -5.77
N GLY A 479 6.04 16.97 -4.69
CA GLY A 479 5.42 15.67 -4.44
C GLY A 479 3.89 15.76 -4.37
N SER A 480 3.19 14.63 -4.58
CA SER A 480 1.72 14.58 -4.71
C SER A 480 1.15 15.53 -5.79
N GLY A 481 1.97 15.94 -6.78
CA GLY A 481 1.56 16.84 -7.86
C GLY A 481 1.55 18.33 -7.49
N PHE A 482 2.04 18.71 -6.30
CA PHE A 482 2.07 20.10 -5.83
C PHE A 482 3.20 20.94 -6.47
N ALA A 483 3.49 20.74 -7.77
CA ALA A 483 4.60 21.39 -8.47
C ALA A 483 4.54 22.93 -8.41
N MET A 484 3.33 23.50 -8.31
CA MET A 484 3.11 24.95 -8.16
C MET A 484 3.73 25.52 -6.88
N LEU A 485 3.99 24.71 -5.84
CA LEU A 485 4.63 25.17 -4.61
C LEU A 485 6.10 25.59 -4.83
N ARG A 486 6.74 25.13 -5.91
CA ARG A 486 8.08 25.58 -6.31
C ARG A 486 8.12 27.03 -6.75
N GLU A 487 6.97 27.64 -7.03
CA GLU A 487 6.84 29.08 -7.35
C GLU A 487 6.81 29.97 -6.09
N ALA A 488 7.06 29.40 -4.90
CA ALA A 488 7.21 30.16 -3.67
C ALA A 488 8.24 31.29 -3.84
N ARG A 489 7.92 32.49 -3.32
CA ARG A 489 8.85 33.63 -3.31
C ARG A 489 10.09 33.38 -2.45
N SER A 490 9.93 32.59 -1.39
CA SER A 490 11.03 32.10 -0.58
C SER A 490 10.67 30.77 0.06
N VAL A 491 11.69 29.94 0.23
CA VAL A 491 11.62 28.65 0.92
C VAL A 491 12.49 28.75 2.17
N SER A 492 11.93 28.42 3.32
CA SER A 492 12.65 28.39 4.60
C SER A 492 12.48 27.00 5.22
N PRO A 493 13.42 26.08 4.95
CA PRO A 493 13.45 24.78 5.61
C PRO A 493 13.54 24.93 7.13
N THR A 494 13.01 23.95 7.85
CA THR A 494 13.18 23.83 9.30
C THR A 494 13.83 22.49 9.61
N ASP A 495 14.45 22.37 10.78
CA ASP A 495 14.99 21.09 11.26
C ASP A 495 13.93 20.24 11.98
N ILE A 496 12.65 20.59 11.80
CA ILE A 496 11.52 19.95 12.48
C ILE A 496 10.97 18.86 11.57
N ALA A 497 11.10 17.59 11.97
CA ALA A 497 10.41 16.49 11.33
C ALA A 497 8.89 16.57 11.59
N ASP A 498 8.09 16.20 10.60
CA ASP A 498 6.62 16.20 10.67
C ASP A 498 6.08 15.33 11.83
N LEU A 499 6.68 14.16 12.05
CA LEU A 499 6.39 13.29 13.19
C LEU A 499 6.74 13.95 14.52
N ASP A 500 7.89 14.61 14.62
CA ASP A 500 8.31 15.27 15.86
C ASP A 500 7.43 16.48 16.17
N ALA A 501 6.94 17.19 15.15
CA ALA A 501 5.93 18.23 15.30
C ALA A 501 4.62 17.65 15.88
N LEU A 502 4.15 16.52 15.39
CA LEU A 502 2.95 15.85 15.92
C LEU A 502 3.16 15.36 17.36
N VAL A 503 4.28 14.68 17.63
CA VAL A 503 4.64 14.20 18.98
C VAL A 503 4.69 15.36 19.97
N GLY A 504 5.40 16.43 19.62
CA GLY A 504 5.53 17.63 20.44
C GLY A 504 4.18 18.30 20.66
N TYR A 505 3.36 18.43 19.61
CA TYR A 505 2.03 19.02 19.71
C TYR A 505 1.14 18.24 20.68
N LEU A 506 0.99 16.93 20.48
CA LEU A 506 0.11 16.09 21.30
C LEU A 506 0.54 16.05 22.78
N ALA A 507 1.85 16.03 23.05
CA ALA A 507 2.38 16.01 24.41
C ALA A 507 2.06 17.29 25.21
N HIS A 508 1.81 18.42 24.54
CA HIS A 508 1.50 19.71 25.17
C HIS A 508 0.01 20.09 25.10
N ARG A 509 -0.87 19.18 24.65
CA ARG A 509 -2.33 19.39 24.68
C ARG A 509 -2.93 18.97 26.01
N PRO A 510 -4.06 19.59 26.43
CA PRO A 510 -4.89 19.05 27.51
C PRO A 510 -5.26 17.59 27.25
N GLN A 511 -5.11 16.74 28.27
CA GLN A 511 -5.39 15.31 28.19
C GLN A 511 -6.77 14.98 28.80
N PRO A 512 -7.54 14.06 28.21
CA PRO A 512 -7.29 13.40 26.93
C PRO A 512 -7.44 14.36 25.76
N VAL A 513 -6.58 14.23 24.75
CA VAL A 513 -6.57 15.07 23.56
C VAL A 513 -7.84 14.83 22.76
N ARG A 514 -8.54 15.91 22.42
CA ARG A 514 -9.67 15.93 21.49
C ARG A 514 -9.24 16.51 20.15
N ALA A 515 -9.67 15.88 19.06
CA ALA A 515 -9.37 16.38 17.73
C ALA A 515 -10.25 17.60 17.37
N PRO A 516 -9.78 18.48 16.47
CA PRO A 516 -10.60 19.57 15.95
C PRO A 516 -11.79 19.03 15.15
N THR A 517 -12.86 19.83 15.05
CA THR A 517 -13.96 19.56 14.13
C THR A 517 -13.49 19.76 12.68
N PRO A 518 -13.75 18.81 11.76
CA PRO A 518 -13.41 18.96 10.34
C PRO A 518 -14.44 19.86 9.65
N ASP A 519 -14.22 21.17 9.70
CA ASP A 519 -15.11 22.19 9.12
C ASP A 519 -14.35 23.26 8.30
N ARG A 520 -13.13 22.95 7.88
CA ARG A 520 -12.22 23.87 7.17
C ARG A 520 -12.47 23.86 5.67
N TRP A 521 -12.99 22.76 5.11
CA TRP A 521 -13.46 22.65 3.72
C TRP A 521 -15.00 22.67 3.66
N ARG A 522 -15.57 23.71 3.04
CA ARG A 522 -17.02 23.97 3.05
C ARG A 522 -17.56 23.93 1.63
N ALA A 523 -18.20 22.81 1.29
CA ALA A 523 -18.93 22.68 0.04
C ALA A 523 -20.21 23.53 0.06
N VAL A 524 -20.46 24.32 -0.99
CA VAL A 524 -21.77 24.94 -1.17
C VAL A 524 -22.78 23.90 -1.65
N PRO A 525 -24.04 23.92 -1.16
CA PRO A 525 -25.10 23.07 -1.69
C PRO A 525 -25.33 23.36 -3.17
N VAL A 526 -25.45 22.31 -3.98
CA VAL A 526 -25.88 22.42 -5.38
C VAL A 526 -27.36 22.81 -5.38
N ARG A 527 -27.68 24.05 -5.75
CA ARG A 527 -29.08 24.50 -5.97
C ARG A 527 -29.24 24.97 -7.41
N ALA A 528 -30.34 24.57 -8.04
CA ALA A 528 -30.60 24.77 -9.47
C ALA A 528 -30.90 26.23 -9.90
N SER A 529 -30.87 27.25 -9.01
CA SER A 529 -31.38 28.58 -9.39
C SER A 529 -30.88 29.82 -8.63
N ALA A 530 -29.81 29.77 -7.81
CA ALA A 530 -29.21 30.99 -7.24
C ALA A 530 -27.75 30.77 -6.82
N PRO A 531 -26.88 31.80 -6.82
CA PRO A 531 -25.54 31.69 -6.25
C PRO A 531 -25.64 31.43 -4.75
N THR A 532 -25.29 30.21 -4.33
CA THR A 532 -25.23 29.84 -2.91
C THR A 532 -24.07 30.58 -2.26
N ALA A 533 -24.39 31.55 -1.39
CA ALA A 533 -23.39 32.28 -0.62
C ALA A 533 -22.66 31.32 0.35
N CYS A 534 -21.35 31.52 0.52
CA CYS A 534 -20.57 30.75 1.48
C CYS A 534 -21.17 30.90 2.89
N PRO A 535 -21.33 29.81 3.66
CA PRO A 535 -21.73 29.93 5.05
C PRO A 535 -20.71 30.77 5.81
N ALA A 536 -21.19 31.70 6.65
CA ALA A 536 -20.33 32.58 7.44
C ALA A 536 -19.31 31.76 8.25
N ALA A 537 -18.08 32.25 8.35
CA ALA A 537 -17.08 31.64 9.23
C ALA A 537 -17.63 31.64 10.67
N PRO A 538 -17.50 30.53 11.44
CA PRO A 538 -17.86 30.52 12.84
C PRO A 538 -17.04 31.60 13.55
N ALA A 539 -17.70 32.36 14.43
CA ALA A 539 -17.00 33.30 15.29
C ALA A 539 -15.99 32.50 16.13
N SER A 540 -14.73 32.93 16.14
CA SER A 540 -13.69 32.29 16.96
C SER A 540 -14.12 32.24 18.41
N ALA A 541 -14.36 31.04 18.96
CA ALA A 541 -14.41 30.87 20.41
C ALA A 541 -12.99 31.14 20.93
N ARG A 542 -12.86 32.17 21.77
CA ARG A 542 -11.58 32.56 22.40
C ARG A 542 -11.09 31.50 23.37
#